data_AF-G2Q9S4-F1
#
_entry.id   AF-G2Q9S4-F1
#
_cell.length_a   1.000
_cell.length_b   1.000
_cell.length_c   1.000
_cell.angle_alpha   90.00
_cell.angle_beta   90.00
_cell.angle_gamma   90.00
#
_symmetry.space_group_name_H-M   'P 1'
#
loop_
_entity.id
_entity.type
_entity.pdbx_description
1 polymer ?
#
loop_
_entity_poly.entity_id
_entity_poly.type
_entity_poly.pdbx_seq_one_letter_code
_entity_poly.pdbx_strand_id
1 'polypeptide(L)'
;MHASRFAWHNDDPDYDALPTLRNLNLSYVRSSGYANLRCIWILGCPVEIAPHADAAPAGPGGGDSDGGRKLTTKEIFKQAFEELMPGVQVPEKVGVSCCSQFAVSREAVRARPREDYVRWRDWLLQTPLADDLSGRVFEYMWHIIFGKDAVFCPSAAECYCNLYGLCNLKCQESTCEGRYVLPEFATLPDGWPRVGWSGEERNFTGSD
;
A
#
# COMPACT_ATOMS: atom_id res chain seq x y z
N MET A 1 7.34 2.23 4.85
CA MET A 1 8.08 2.98 3.82
C MET A 1 9.34 2.22 3.46
N HIS A 2 9.76 2.27 2.21
CA HIS A 2 11.05 1.73 1.78
C HIS A 2 12.20 2.53 2.38
N ALA A 3 13.34 1.87 2.57
CA ALA A 3 14.52 2.47 3.18
C ALA A 3 15.20 3.51 2.28
N SER A 4 15.15 3.30 0.96
CA SER A 4 15.73 4.21 -0.02
C SER A 4 14.93 5.50 -0.14
N ARG A 5 15.64 6.64 -0.15
CA ARG A 5 15.03 7.94 -0.43
C ARG A 5 14.31 7.96 -1.78
N PHE A 6 14.90 7.36 -2.80
CA PHE A 6 14.31 7.21 -4.12
C PHE A 6 13.79 5.79 -4.31
N ALA A 7 12.49 5.66 -4.53
CA ALA A 7 11.83 4.38 -4.80
C ALA A 7 10.51 4.64 -5.51
N TRP A 8 10.18 3.88 -6.55
CA TRP A 8 8.92 4.03 -7.31
C TRP A 8 7.65 3.92 -6.44
N HIS A 9 7.79 3.46 -5.20
CA HIS A 9 6.73 3.42 -4.20
C HIS A 9 6.36 4.81 -3.63
N ASN A 10 7.26 5.81 -3.73
CA ASN A 10 7.08 7.16 -3.20
C ASN A 10 6.17 8.01 -4.09
N ASP A 11 5.19 8.68 -3.48
CA ASP A 11 4.17 9.48 -4.16
C ASP A 11 4.69 10.89 -4.51
N ASP A 12 5.71 10.91 -5.36
CA ASP A 12 6.36 12.12 -5.84
C ASP A 12 6.74 11.94 -7.32
N PRO A 13 6.71 13.00 -8.16
CA PRO A 13 7.11 12.90 -9.57
C PRO A 13 8.53 12.38 -9.80
N ASP A 14 9.45 12.61 -8.86
CA ASP A 14 10.81 12.10 -8.90
C ASP A 14 11.00 10.84 -8.06
N TYR A 15 9.91 10.25 -7.56
CA TYR A 15 9.93 9.11 -6.65
C TYR A 15 10.75 9.39 -5.37
N ASP A 16 10.85 10.65 -4.98
CA ASP A 16 11.60 11.12 -3.81
C ASP A 16 10.71 11.11 -2.55
N ALA A 17 11.17 10.44 -1.49
CA ALA A 17 10.49 10.44 -0.19
C ALA A 17 10.65 11.78 0.55
N LEU A 18 11.65 12.60 0.22
CA LEU A 18 11.96 13.80 0.98
C LEU A 18 10.85 14.87 0.92
N PRO A 19 10.29 15.24 -0.25
CA PRO A 19 9.21 16.21 -0.32
C PRO A 19 7.93 15.73 0.37
N THR A 20 7.60 14.44 0.23
CA THR A 20 6.40 13.85 0.83
C THR A 20 6.50 13.84 2.35
N LEU A 21 7.65 13.45 2.92
CA LEU A 21 7.87 13.47 4.36
C LEU A 21 7.92 14.88 4.96
N ARG A 22 8.56 15.84 4.27
CA ARG A 22 8.64 17.23 4.74
C ARG A 22 7.28 17.90 4.82
N ASN A 23 6.39 17.58 3.89
CA ASN A 23 5.05 18.15 3.81
C ASN A 23 3.99 17.31 4.53
N LEU A 24 4.36 16.19 5.17
CA LEU A 24 3.40 15.30 5.81
C LEU A 24 2.66 16.01 6.96
N ASN A 25 1.36 16.18 6.77
CA ASN A 25 0.47 16.80 7.74
C ASN A 25 0.17 15.84 8.90
N LEU A 26 0.97 15.92 9.96
CA LEU A 26 0.82 15.08 11.15
C LEU A 26 -0.51 15.31 11.90
N SER A 27 -1.12 16.50 11.79
CA SER A 27 -2.43 16.76 12.38
C SER A 27 -3.52 15.93 11.70
N TYR A 28 -3.49 15.85 10.37
CA TYR A 28 -4.38 14.97 9.61
C TYR A 28 -4.14 13.48 9.91
N VAL A 29 -2.87 13.04 9.99
CA VAL A 29 -2.56 11.65 10.36
C VAL A 29 -3.12 11.30 11.75
N ARG A 30 -3.00 12.21 12.72
CA ARG A 30 -3.54 12.03 14.07
C ARG A 30 -5.06 11.96 14.08
N SER A 31 -5.75 12.84 13.34
CA SER A 31 -7.22 12.85 13.30
C SER A 31 -7.80 11.69 12.48
N SER A 32 -7.15 11.30 11.39
CA SER A 32 -7.58 10.17 10.55
C SER A 32 -7.22 8.82 11.19
N GLY A 33 -6.18 8.76 12.01
CA GLY A 33 -5.68 7.54 12.63
C GLY A 33 -4.76 6.72 11.71
N TYR A 34 -5.10 6.62 10.43
CA TYR A 34 -4.33 5.98 9.36
C TYR A 34 -4.37 6.84 8.10
N ALA A 35 -3.26 6.88 7.36
CA ALA A 35 -3.22 7.40 6.01
C ALA A 35 -2.18 6.66 5.16
N ASN A 36 -2.57 6.23 3.96
CA ASN A 36 -1.62 5.76 2.96
C ASN A 36 -0.85 6.98 2.41
N LEU A 37 0.45 6.85 2.19
CA LEU A 37 1.29 7.92 1.65
C LEU A 37 1.19 8.03 0.13
N ARG A 38 0.56 7.05 -0.53
CA ARG A 38 0.15 7.12 -1.93
C ARG A 38 -1.27 7.65 -2.05
N CYS A 39 -1.45 8.65 -2.91
CA CYS A 39 -2.73 9.31 -3.12
C CYS A 39 -3.44 8.90 -4.41
N ILE A 40 -2.71 8.38 -5.39
CA ILE A 40 -3.31 7.99 -6.67
C ILE A 40 -3.84 6.55 -6.64
N TRP A 41 -4.80 6.24 -7.51
CA TRP A 41 -5.51 4.95 -7.49
C TRP A 41 -4.92 3.88 -8.43
N ILE A 42 -3.88 4.19 -9.21
CA ILE A 42 -3.37 3.35 -10.31
C ILE A 42 -3.13 1.87 -9.94
N LEU A 43 -2.86 1.59 -8.66
CA LEU A 43 -2.76 0.24 -8.11
C LEU A 43 -3.54 0.18 -6.79
N GLY A 44 -4.45 -0.79 -6.69
CA GLY A 44 -5.12 -1.16 -5.45
C GLY A 44 -6.51 -0.54 -5.21
N CYS A 45 -6.82 0.58 -5.86
CA CYS A 45 -8.12 1.26 -5.76
C CYS A 45 -8.91 1.19 -7.08
N PRO A 46 -10.26 1.18 -7.04
CA PRO A 46 -11.09 1.16 -5.84
C PRO A 46 -11.22 -0.25 -5.22
N VAL A 47 -10.94 -1.31 -5.97
CA VAL A 47 -11.04 -2.70 -5.51
C VAL A 47 -9.89 -3.48 -6.11
N GLU A 48 -8.97 -3.94 -5.27
CA GLU A 48 -7.93 -4.87 -5.68
C GLU A 48 -8.39 -6.31 -5.55
N ILE A 49 -8.99 -6.64 -4.39
CA ILE A 49 -9.28 -8.01 -3.99
C ILE A 49 -10.78 -8.12 -3.76
N ALA A 50 -11.40 -9.13 -4.33
CA ALA A 50 -12.75 -9.59 -4.03
C ALA A 50 -12.64 -10.96 -3.32
N PRO A 51 -12.41 -11.01 -2.00
CA PRO A 51 -11.94 -12.22 -1.31
C PRO A 51 -12.76 -13.49 -1.58
N HIS A 52 -14.09 -13.36 -1.70
CA HIS A 52 -14.96 -14.50 -1.98
C HIS A 52 -14.94 -14.96 -3.44
N ALA A 53 -14.77 -14.03 -4.39
CA ALA A 53 -14.72 -14.33 -5.81
C ALA A 53 -13.34 -14.81 -6.26
N ASP A 54 -12.29 -14.28 -5.63
CA ASP A 54 -10.90 -14.56 -5.97
C ASP A 54 -10.36 -15.83 -5.29
N ALA A 55 -11.01 -16.30 -4.21
CA ALA A 55 -10.52 -17.42 -3.40
C ALA A 55 -10.20 -18.63 -4.26
N ALA A 56 -9.00 -19.21 -4.05
CA ALA A 56 -8.65 -20.48 -4.68
C ALA A 56 -9.69 -21.56 -4.32
N PRO A 57 -9.98 -22.49 -5.24
CA PRO A 57 -10.75 -23.69 -4.90
C PRO A 57 -10.12 -24.38 -3.69
N ALA A 58 -10.95 -24.90 -2.78
CA ALA A 58 -10.49 -25.58 -1.57
C ALA A 58 -9.64 -26.81 -1.94
N GLY A 59 -8.32 -26.64 -1.97
CA GLY A 59 -7.32 -27.69 -2.16
C GLY A 59 -6.43 -27.81 -0.91
N PRO A 60 -5.81 -28.97 -0.67
CA PRO A 60 -4.93 -29.16 0.48
C PRO A 60 -3.75 -28.19 0.38
N GLY A 61 -3.50 -27.51 1.49
CA GLY A 61 -2.70 -26.29 1.52
C GLY A 61 -1.22 -26.47 1.19
N GLY A 62 -0.62 -25.35 0.82
CA GLY A 62 0.82 -25.13 0.91
C GLY A 62 1.57 -25.38 -0.41
N GLY A 63 1.97 -24.29 -1.05
CA GLY A 63 3.14 -24.27 -1.91
C GLY A 63 2.85 -24.15 -3.39
N ASP A 64 2.12 -25.11 -3.97
CA ASP A 64 1.93 -25.16 -5.42
C ASP A 64 0.48 -25.54 -5.74
N SER A 65 -0.21 -24.69 -6.50
CA SER A 65 -1.53 -25.06 -7.00
C SER A 65 -1.42 -26.31 -7.87
N ASP A 66 -2.51 -27.09 -7.90
CA ASP A 66 -2.67 -28.30 -8.72
C ASP A 66 -2.21 -28.00 -10.16
N GLY A 67 -1.00 -28.46 -10.54
CA GLY A 67 -0.37 -28.21 -11.85
C GLY A 67 0.83 -27.25 -11.91
N GLY A 68 1.40 -26.79 -10.79
CA GLY A 68 2.66 -26.01 -10.77
C GLY A 68 2.50 -24.51 -11.06
N ARG A 69 1.27 -23.98 -10.95
CA ARG A 69 1.01 -22.55 -11.10
C ARG A 69 1.27 -21.80 -9.79
N LYS A 70 1.95 -20.65 -9.88
CA LYS A 70 2.21 -19.75 -8.74
C LYS A 70 0.89 -19.18 -8.22
N LEU A 71 0.65 -19.33 -6.91
CA LEU A 71 -0.47 -18.70 -6.21
C LEU A 71 -0.36 -17.18 -6.26
N THR A 72 -1.50 -16.49 -6.29
CA THR A 72 -1.57 -15.03 -6.20
C THR A 72 -2.09 -14.58 -4.83
N THR A 73 -1.82 -13.34 -4.44
CA THR A 73 -2.32 -12.81 -3.17
C THR A 73 -3.85 -12.78 -3.12
N LYS A 74 -4.53 -12.50 -4.25
CA LYS A 74 -6.00 -12.47 -4.29
C LYS A 74 -6.61 -13.82 -3.91
N GLU A 75 -6.01 -14.89 -4.40
CA GLU A 75 -6.44 -16.27 -4.14
C GLU A 75 -6.29 -16.70 -2.68
N ILE A 76 -5.27 -16.20 -1.98
CA ILE A 76 -4.99 -16.58 -0.58
C ILE A 76 -5.58 -15.60 0.44
N PHE A 77 -6.01 -14.40 0.01
CA PHE A 77 -6.37 -13.31 0.92
C PHE A 77 -7.50 -13.71 1.87
N LYS A 78 -8.54 -14.39 1.36
CA LYS A 78 -9.67 -14.82 2.19
C LYS A 78 -9.21 -15.68 3.37
N GLN A 79 -8.45 -16.75 3.08
CA GLN A 79 -7.95 -17.65 4.11
C GLN A 79 -7.04 -16.91 5.11
N ALA A 80 -6.10 -16.10 4.59
CA ALA A 80 -5.20 -15.33 5.45
C ALA A 80 -5.98 -14.35 6.35
N PHE A 81 -7.03 -13.72 5.84
CA PHE A 81 -7.88 -12.81 6.62
C PHE A 81 -8.61 -13.56 7.75
N GLU A 82 -9.17 -14.74 7.48
CA GLU A 82 -9.85 -15.56 8.50
C GLU A 82 -8.90 -15.99 9.63
N GLU A 83 -7.64 -16.30 9.31
CA GLU A 83 -6.59 -16.66 10.28
C GLU A 83 -6.10 -15.44 11.09
N LEU A 84 -5.89 -14.30 10.42
CA LEU A 84 -5.35 -13.08 11.02
C LEU A 84 -6.37 -12.32 11.87
N MET A 85 -7.65 -12.36 11.48
CA MET A 85 -8.77 -11.62 12.08
C MET A 85 -9.89 -12.58 12.52
N PRO A 86 -9.63 -13.49 13.48
CA PRO A 86 -10.60 -14.50 13.90
C PRO A 86 -11.88 -13.85 14.43
N GLY A 87 -13.03 -14.33 13.94
CA GLY A 87 -14.35 -13.82 14.32
C GLY A 87 -14.76 -12.52 13.61
N VAL A 88 -13.92 -11.97 12.74
CA VAL A 88 -14.27 -10.83 11.89
C VAL A 88 -14.75 -11.35 10.53
N GLN A 89 -15.89 -10.84 10.07
CA GLN A 89 -16.41 -11.18 8.75
C GLN A 89 -15.43 -10.75 7.66
N VAL A 90 -15.13 -11.66 6.73
CA VAL A 90 -14.31 -11.35 5.54
C VAL A 90 -15.04 -10.30 4.69
N PRO A 91 -14.38 -9.21 4.28
CA PRO A 91 -14.99 -8.22 3.40
C PRO A 91 -15.28 -8.78 2.00
N GLU A 92 -16.36 -8.30 1.37
CA GLU A 92 -16.67 -8.63 -0.02
C GLU A 92 -15.67 -8.03 -1.02
N LYS A 93 -15.12 -6.86 -0.69
CA LYS A 93 -14.20 -6.10 -1.51
C LYS A 93 -13.16 -5.43 -0.62
N VAL A 94 -11.92 -5.38 -1.09
CA VAL A 94 -10.81 -4.72 -0.42
C VAL A 94 -10.08 -3.83 -1.41
N GLY A 95 -9.82 -2.59 -1.03
CA GLY A 95 -9.11 -1.62 -1.85
C GLY A 95 -8.48 -0.51 -1.03
N VAL A 96 -7.24 -0.20 -1.39
CA VAL A 96 -6.44 0.91 -0.87
C VAL A 96 -5.32 1.17 -1.88
N SER A 97 -4.82 2.39 -2.00
CA SER A 97 -3.63 2.64 -2.82
C SER A 97 -2.48 1.71 -2.38
N CYS A 98 -1.76 1.12 -3.34
CA CYS A 98 -0.76 0.08 -3.06
C CYS A 98 0.40 0.52 -2.13
N CYS A 99 1.31 -0.44 -1.93
CA CYS A 99 2.73 -0.22 -1.69
C CYS A 99 3.14 -0.03 -0.22
N SER A 100 2.23 -0.27 0.73
CA SER A 100 2.53 -0.39 2.18
C SER A 100 3.35 0.77 2.78
N GLN A 101 3.28 1.95 2.18
CA GLN A 101 3.84 3.17 2.75
C GLN A 101 2.69 3.94 3.39
N PHE A 102 2.64 3.95 4.71
CA PHE A 102 1.56 4.60 5.44
C PHE A 102 2.08 5.29 6.70
N ALA A 103 1.30 6.25 7.18
CA ALA A 103 1.45 6.86 8.49
C ALA A 103 0.28 6.45 9.38
N VAL A 104 0.57 6.19 10.66
CA VAL A 104 -0.42 5.76 11.64
C VAL A 104 -0.21 6.52 12.95
N SER A 105 -1.31 6.91 13.58
CA SER A 105 -1.29 7.58 14.88
C SER A 105 -0.98 6.60 16.03
N ARG A 106 -0.51 7.12 17.16
CA ARG A 106 -0.31 6.32 18.38
C ARG A 106 -1.63 5.72 18.87
N GLU A 107 -2.69 6.49 18.74
CA GLU A 107 -4.04 6.14 19.17
C GLU A 107 -4.58 4.97 18.36
N ALA A 108 -4.43 5.00 17.02
CA ALA A 108 -4.83 3.90 16.14
C ALA A 108 -4.03 2.62 16.42
N VAL A 109 -2.73 2.72 16.71
CA VAL A 109 -1.93 1.56 17.13
C VAL A 109 -2.41 0.99 18.47
N ARG A 110 -2.71 1.86 19.45
CA ARG A 110 -3.13 1.42 20.79
C ARG A 110 -4.59 0.98 20.87
N ALA A 111 -5.40 1.26 19.86
CA ALA A 111 -6.78 0.79 19.78
C ALA A 111 -6.87 -0.74 19.62
N ARG A 112 -5.78 -1.40 19.22
CA ARG A 112 -5.69 -2.86 19.13
C ARG A 112 -4.95 -3.44 20.35
N PRO A 113 -5.42 -4.56 20.90
CA PRO A 113 -4.70 -5.26 21.96
C PRO A 113 -3.34 -5.77 21.46
N ARG A 114 -2.36 -5.88 22.35
CA ARG A 114 -1.00 -6.33 22.00
C ARG A 114 -1.01 -7.73 21.39
N GLU A 115 -1.94 -8.57 21.83
CA GLU A 115 -2.13 -9.95 21.43
C GLU A 115 -2.44 -10.08 19.93
N ASP A 116 -3.12 -9.08 19.35
CA ASP A 116 -3.36 -9.02 17.90
C ASP A 116 -2.05 -8.83 17.13
N TYR A 117 -1.20 -7.90 17.56
CA TYR A 117 0.12 -7.69 16.96
C TYR A 117 1.02 -8.92 17.08
N VAL A 118 0.96 -9.62 18.21
CA VAL A 118 1.70 -10.88 18.42
C VAL A 118 1.21 -11.94 17.43
N ARG A 119 -0.11 -12.12 17.29
CA ARG A 119 -0.70 -13.07 16.34
C ARG A 119 -0.29 -12.77 14.90
N TRP A 120 -0.38 -11.51 14.47
CA TRP A 120 -0.02 -11.10 13.11
C TRP A 120 1.47 -11.30 12.80
N ARG A 121 2.34 -10.96 13.77
CA ARG A 121 3.78 -11.24 13.67
C ARG A 121 4.05 -12.74 13.58
N ASP A 122 3.42 -13.53 14.45
CA ASP A 122 3.66 -14.97 14.51
C ASP A 122 3.17 -15.66 13.22
N TRP A 123 2.05 -15.21 12.65
CA TRP A 123 1.59 -15.65 11.32
C TRP A 123 2.63 -15.35 10.24
N LEU A 124 3.19 -14.13 10.20
CA LEU A 124 4.25 -13.75 9.25
C LEU A 124 5.52 -14.61 9.40
N LEU A 125 5.89 -14.97 10.63
CA LEU A 125 7.09 -15.75 10.91
C LEU A 125 6.93 -17.25 10.65
N GLN A 126 5.69 -17.76 10.70
CA GLN A 126 5.40 -19.21 10.64
C GLN A 126 4.78 -19.64 9.32
N THR A 127 4.22 -18.71 8.56
CA THR A 127 3.55 -19.02 7.30
C THR A 127 4.54 -19.62 6.28
N PRO A 128 4.16 -20.68 5.55
CA PRO A 128 4.98 -21.21 4.46
C PRO A 128 4.87 -20.38 3.17
N LEU A 129 4.04 -19.32 3.17
CA LEU A 129 3.88 -18.43 2.03
C LEU A 129 5.16 -17.64 1.74
N ALA A 130 5.45 -17.45 0.46
CA ALA A 130 6.54 -16.56 0.05
C ALA A 130 6.30 -15.11 0.51
N ASP A 131 7.38 -14.39 0.80
CA ASP A 131 7.36 -13.02 1.34
C ASP A 131 6.57 -12.03 0.47
N ASP A 132 6.58 -12.23 -0.85
CA ASP A 132 5.82 -11.41 -1.80
C ASP A 132 4.30 -11.59 -1.65
N LEU A 133 3.85 -12.80 -1.28
CA LEU A 133 2.46 -13.11 -1.03
C LEU A 133 2.01 -12.65 0.35
N SER A 134 2.74 -13.05 1.41
CA SER A 134 2.41 -12.72 2.80
C SER A 134 2.51 -11.22 3.06
N GLY A 135 3.52 -10.54 2.52
CA GLY A 135 3.67 -9.09 2.58
C GLY A 135 2.51 -8.36 1.90
N ARG A 136 2.07 -8.83 0.73
CA ARG A 136 0.94 -8.22 0.00
C ARG A 136 -0.42 -8.49 0.65
N VAL A 137 -0.58 -9.58 1.42
CA VAL A 137 -1.75 -9.74 2.31
C VAL A 137 -1.81 -8.56 3.29
N PHE A 138 -0.70 -8.29 4.00
CA PHE A 138 -0.65 -7.18 4.94
C PHE A 138 -0.80 -5.80 4.27
N GLU A 139 -0.27 -5.62 3.07
CA GLU A 139 -0.47 -4.40 2.26
C GLU A 139 -1.95 -4.00 2.19
N TYR A 140 -2.82 -4.99 1.92
CA TYR A 140 -4.27 -4.81 1.82
C TYR A 140 -5.03 -5.05 3.14
N MET A 141 -4.32 -5.23 4.26
CA MET A 141 -4.92 -5.31 5.59
C MET A 141 -4.60 -4.12 6.48
N TRP A 142 -3.52 -3.36 6.22
CA TRP A 142 -3.09 -2.31 7.15
C TRP A 142 -4.16 -1.26 7.43
N HIS A 143 -4.88 -0.80 6.41
CA HIS A 143 -5.96 0.18 6.61
C HIS A 143 -7.10 -0.40 7.46
N ILE A 144 -7.45 -1.67 7.27
CA ILE A 144 -8.48 -2.40 8.05
C ILE A 144 -8.03 -2.60 9.50
N ILE A 145 -6.78 -3.02 9.69
CA ILE A 145 -6.14 -3.20 11.01
C ILE A 145 -6.25 -1.90 11.81
N PHE A 146 -5.99 -0.76 11.17
CA PHE A 146 -6.04 0.57 11.78
C PHE A 146 -7.42 1.26 11.67
N GLY A 147 -8.48 0.49 11.43
CA GLY A 147 -9.87 0.93 11.65
C GLY A 147 -10.50 1.68 10.49
N LYS A 148 -9.97 1.56 9.28
CA LYS A 148 -10.65 2.02 8.05
C LYS A 148 -11.52 0.93 7.47
N ASP A 149 -12.45 1.34 6.61
CA ASP A 149 -13.28 0.43 5.82
C ASP A 149 -12.42 -0.43 4.90
N ALA A 150 -12.91 -1.62 4.54
CA ALA A 150 -12.20 -2.54 3.66
C ALA A 150 -11.86 -1.93 2.29
N VAL A 151 -12.70 -1.00 1.80
CA VAL A 151 -12.39 -0.12 0.67
C VAL A 151 -12.16 1.28 1.20
N PHE A 152 -10.90 1.72 1.24
CA PHE A 152 -10.49 3.04 1.68
C PHE A 152 -9.69 3.73 0.57
N CYS A 153 -10.42 4.36 -0.34
CA CYS A 153 -9.88 5.03 -1.53
C CYS A 153 -10.38 6.48 -1.57
N PRO A 154 -9.80 7.39 -0.77
CA PRO A 154 -10.12 8.81 -0.89
C PRO A 154 -9.74 9.32 -2.28
N SER A 155 -10.42 10.36 -2.77
CA SER A 155 -10.04 10.98 -4.04
C SER A 155 -8.59 11.49 -3.98
N ALA A 156 -7.89 11.49 -5.12
CA ALA A 156 -6.53 12.00 -5.19
C ALA A 156 -6.45 13.45 -4.69
N ALA A 157 -7.42 14.29 -5.04
CA ALA A 157 -7.51 15.69 -4.60
C ALA A 157 -7.57 15.81 -3.06
N GLU A 158 -8.47 15.05 -2.43
CA GLU A 158 -8.63 15.05 -0.97
C GLU A 158 -7.35 14.54 -0.29
N CYS A 159 -6.79 13.45 -0.80
CA CYS A 159 -5.57 12.87 -0.25
C CYS A 159 -4.39 13.84 -0.30
N TYR A 160 -4.10 14.44 -1.45
CA TYR A 160 -3.00 15.40 -1.60
C TYR A 160 -3.17 16.66 -0.75
N CYS A 161 -4.39 17.21 -0.69
CA CYS A 161 -4.69 18.37 0.13
C CYS A 161 -4.49 18.04 1.62
N ASN A 162 -5.07 16.94 2.09
CA ASN A 162 -5.03 16.58 3.50
C ASN A 162 -3.64 16.15 3.97
N LEU A 163 -2.93 15.32 3.20
CA LEU A 163 -1.62 14.79 3.59
C LEU A 163 -0.47 15.74 3.35
N TYR A 164 -0.49 16.48 2.25
CA TYR A 164 0.67 17.24 1.78
C TYR A 164 0.39 18.74 1.60
N GLY A 165 -0.83 19.21 1.91
CA GLY A 165 -1.22 20.62 1.76
C GLY A 165 -1.37 21.07 0.30
N LEU A 166 -1.37 20.14 -0.66
CA LEU A 166 -1.42 20.44 -2.10
C LEU A 166 -2.88 20.54 -2.57
N CYS A 167 -3.60 21.56 -2.12
CA CYS A 167 -5.06 21.67 -2.32
C CYS A 167 -5.48 22.29 -3.67
N ASN A 168 -4.57 22.95 -4.39
CA ASN A 168 -4.87 23.63 -5.65
C ASN A 168 -4.48 22.82 -6.89
N LEU A 169 -4.36 21.50 -6.75
CA LEU A 169 -4.04 20.60 -7.86
C LEU A 169 -5.26 20.45 -8.78
N LYS A 170 -5.00 20.29 -10.08
CA LYS A 170 -6.01 19.87 -11.04
C LYS A 170 -6.10 18.35 -11.00
N CYS A 171 -7.22 17.82 -10.53
CA CYS A 171 -7.38 16.40 -10.27
C CYS A 171 -8.62 15.82 -10.92
N GLN A 172 -8.52 14.55 -11.27
CA GLN A 172 -9.66 13.64 -11.39
C GLN A 172 -9.82 12.88 -10.07
N GLU A 173 -10.78 11.95 -10.01
CA GLU A 173 -10.99 11.13 -8.81
C GLU A 173 -9.73 10.33 -8.42
N SER A 174 -9.03 9.77 -9.40
CA SER A 174 -7.93 8.81 -9.22
C SER A 174 -6.52 9.39 -9.33
N THR A 175 -6.36 10.61 -9.84
CA THR A 175 -5.04 11.20 -10.17
C THR A 175 -5.08 12.73 -10.19
N CYS A 176 -3.91 13.35 -10.14
CA CYS A 176 -3.72 14.80 -10.29
C CYS A 176 -2.62 15.12 -11.29
N GLU A 177 -2.79 16.19 -12.07
CA GLU A 177 -1.79 16.68 -13.02
C GLU A 177 -0.46 16.98 -12.32
N GLY A 178 0.66 16.55 -12.92
CA GLY A 178 2.01 16.82 -12.41
C GLY A 178 2.36 16.11 -11.09
N ARG A 179 1.56 15.12 -10.69
CA ARG A 179 1.86 14.24 -9.55
C ARG A 179 2.35 12.87 -10.02
N TYR A 180 2.40 11.92 -9.10
CA TYR A 180 2.95 10.59 -9.34
C TYR A 180 2.35 9.93 -10.59
N VAL A 181 3.22 9.26 -11.35
CA VAL A 181 2.87 8.37 -12.45
C VAL A 181 3.50 7.01 -12.19
N LEU A 182 2.83 5.93 -12.60
CA LEU A 182 3.42 4.59 -12.50
C LEU A 182 4.57 4.49 -13.52
N PRO A 183 5.81 4.17 -13.10
CA PRO A 183 6.89 3.99 -14.06
C PRO A 183 6.70 2.72 -14.87
N GLU A 184 7.36 2.66 -16.04
CA GLU A 184 7.38 1.49 -16.91
C GLU A 184 8.00 0.26 -16.22
N PHE A 185 9.04 0.50 -15.40
CA PHE A 185 9.74 -0.55 -14.67
C PHE A 185 9.64 -0.32 -13.15
N ALA A 186 9.50 -1.41 -12.40
CA ALA A 186 9.50 -1.41 -10.93
C ALA A 186 10.90 -1.19 -10.31
N THR A 187 11.90 -0.85 -11.13
CA THR A 187 13.26 -0.51 -10.71
C THR A 187 13.65 0.83 -11.32
N LEU A 188 14.15 1.73 -10.46
CA LEU A 188 14.73 2.99 -10.91
C LEU A 188 16.10 2.72 -11.56
N PRO A 189 16.49 3.48 -12.59
CA PRO A 189 17.78 3.31 -13.25
C PRO A 189 18.94 3.75 -12.34
N ASP A 190 20.13 3.23 -12.63
CA ASP A 190 21.35 3.71 -11.99
C ASP A 190 21.56 5.20 -12.29
N GLY A 191 21.88 5.99 -11.26
CA GLY A 191 22.03 7.44 -11.36
C GLY A 191 20.72 8.23 -11.22
N TRP A 192 19.58 7.59 -10.95
CA TRP A 192 18.36 8.29 -10.54
C TRP A 192 18.63 9.14 -9.29
N PRO A 193 18.11 10.38 -9.19
CA PRO A 193 17.13 11.04 -10.07
C PRO A 193 17.72 11.82 -11.25
N ARG A 194 19.03 11.82 -11.46
CA ARG A 194 19.72 12.63 -12.49
C ARG A 194 19.79 11.94 -13.85
N VAL A 195 19.64 10.62 -13.90
CA VAL A 195 19.62 9.83 -15.14
C VAL A 195 18.30 9.10 -15.24
N GLY A 196 17.66 9.17 -16.42
CA GLY A 196 16.39 8.50 -16.70
C GLY A 196 16.54 7.10 -17.26
N TRP A 197 15.42 6.44 -17.55
CA TRP A 197 15.40 5.03 -17.99
C TRP A 197 16.05 4.81 -19.35
N SER A 198 16.09 5.83 -20.21
CA SER A 198 16.75 5.76 -21.52
C SER A 198 18.20 6.28 -21.47
N GLY A 199 18.75 6.51 -20.26
CA GLY A 199 20.08 7.09 -20.06
C GLY A 199 20.14 8.60 -20.29
N GLU A 200 19.00 9.26 -20.45
CA GLU A 200 18.90 10.70 -20.64
C GLU A 200 19.21 11.47 -19.36
N GLU A 201 19.89 12.61 -19.49
CA GLU A 201 20.09 13.53 -18.37
C GLU A 201 18.76 14.18 -17.96
N ARG A 202 18.46 14.13 -16.66
CA ARG A 202 17.30 14.77 -16.05
C ARG A 202 17.74 16.02 -15.30
N ASN A 203 16.98 17.09 -15.44
CA ASN A 203 17.25 18.35 -14.75
C ASN A 203 16.75 18.31 -13.29
N PHE A 204 17.25 17.37 -12.49
CA PHE A 204 16.90 17.25 -11.08
C PHE A 204 17.60 18.33 -10.26
N THR A 205 16.79 19.17 -9.61
CA THR A 205 17.26 20.33 -8.82
C THR A 205 17.09 20.15 -7.31
N GLY A 206 16.61 18.97 -6.87
CA GLY A 206 16.52 18.65 -5.45
C GLY A 206 17.89 18.47 -4.79
N SER A 207 17.91 18.50 -3.46
CA SER A 207 19.13 18.22 -2.69
C SER A 207 19.57 16.78 -2.87
N ASP A 208 20.88 16.52 -2.78
CA ASP A 208 21.43 15.16 -2.65
C ASP A 208 21.00 14.50 -1.34
#